data_AF-A0A225WG48-F1
#
_entry.id   AF-A0A225WG48-F1
#
_cell.length_a   1.000
_cell.length_b   1.000
_cell.length_c   1.000
_cell.angle_alpha   90.00
_cell.angle_beta   90.00
_cell.angle_gamma   90.00
#
_symmetry.space_group_name_H-M   'P 1'
#
loop_
_entity.id
_entity.type
_entity.pdbx_description
1 polymer ?
#
loop_
_entity_poly.entity_id
_entity_poly.type
_entity_poly.pdbx_seq_one_letter_code
_entity_poly.pdbx_strand_id
1 'polypeptide(L)'
;MLQIKALEVADDEGLPRDIFKASHSWRRRFMKRHKLSIRAHIRQGQTIPEDAAAAKAKFSAEVREMIIEHGMTNVFNADQTAVFFEYLPSKTVNTKGARTIWVK
;
A
#
# COMPACT_ATOMS: atom_id res chain seq x y z
N MET A 1 0.90 -3.14 -13.71
CA MET A 1 -0.48 -3.12 -14.22
C MET A 1 -0.58 -2.71 -15.68
N LEU A 2 -0.70 -1.43 -16.05
CA LEU A 2 -1.05 -1.05 -17.44
C LEU A 2 -0.09 -1.57 -18.53
N GLN A 3 1.23 -1.58 -18.25
CA GLN A 3 2.21 -2.10 -19.20
C GLN A 3 2.05 -3.59 -19.46
N ILE A 4 1.97 -4.37 -18.37
CA ILE A 4 1.84 -5.83 -18.42
C ILE A 4 0.54 -6.17 -19.16
N LYS A 5 -0.58 -5.53 -18.79
CA LYS A 5 -1.87 -5.80 -19.44
C LYS A 5 -1.88 -5.42 -20.92
N ALA A 6 -1.21 -4.33 -21.29
CA ALA A 6 -1.08 -3.95 -22.70
C ALA A 6 -0.20 -4.93 -23.49
N LEU A 7 0.83 -5.51 -22.87
CA LEU A 7 1.66 -6.53 -23.50
C LEU A 7 0.92 -7.86 -23.62
N GLU A 8 0.14 -8.27 -22.62
CA GLU A 8 -0.74 -9.45 -22.71
C GLU A 8 -1.70 -9.33 -23.89
N VAL A 9 -2.41 -8.19 -24.02
CA VAL A 9 -3.31 -7.96 -25.15
C VAL A 9 -2.56 -7.92 -26.48
N ALA A 10 -1.35 -7.38 -26.51
CA ALA A 10 -0.54 -7.39 -27.73
C ALA A 10 -0.11 -8.81 -28.13
N ASP A 11 0.30 -9.63 -27.15
CA ASP A 11 0.65 -11.04 -27.35
C ASP A 11 -0.61 -11.81 -27.85
N ASP A 12 -1.80 -11.56 -27.28
CA ASP A 12 -3.09 -12.15 -27.71
C ASP A 12 -3.48 -11.77 -29.16
N GLU A 13 -3.17 -10.53 -29.56
CA GLU A 13 -3.39 -10.00 -30.92
C GLU A 13 -2.26 -10.37 -31.91
N GLY A 14 -1.27 -11.17 -31.48
CA GLY A 14 -0.15 -11.61 -32.30
C GLY A 14 0.85 -10.51 -32.65
N LEU A 15 0.87 -9.40 -31.91
CA LEU A 15 1.82 -8.30 -32.08
C LEU A 15 3.15 -8.64 -31.38
N PRO A 16 4.27 -8.80 -32.11
CA PRO A 16 5.54 -9.10 -31.51
C PRO A 16 6.09 -7.90 -30.71
N ARG A 17 6.87 -8.20 -29.68
CA ARG A 17 7.33 -7.23 -28.66
C ARG A 17 8.29 -6.16 -29.18
N ASP A 18 8.92 -6.41 -30.32
CA ASP A 18 9.74 -5.44 -31.04
C ASP A 18 8.90 -4.34 -31.68
N ILE A 19 7.68 -4.67 -32.14
CA ILE A 19 6.70 -3.75 -32.72
C ILE A 19 5.95 -2.99 -31.61
N PHE A 20 5.45 -3.68 -30.60
CA PHE A 20 4.71 -3.05 -29.50
C PHE A 20 5.39 -3.26 -28.14
N LYS A 21 5.95 -2.17 -27.60
CA LYS A 21 6.73 -2.20 -26.34
C LYS A 21 5.96 -1.74 -25.09
N ALA A 22 4.69 -1.31 -25.25
CA ALA A 22 3.93 -0.63 -24.19
C ALA A 22 4.76 0.47 -23.48
N SER A 23 5.48 1.29 -24.27
CA SER A 23 6.49 2.23 -23.79
C SER A 23 5.92 3.25 -22.78
N HIS A 24 6.80 3.91 -22.01
CA HIS A 24 6.36 4.95 -21.08
C HIS A 24 5.57 6.08 -21.77
N SER A 25 6.04 6.54 -22.93
CA SER A 25 5.39 7.59 -23.71
C SER A 25 4.01 7.14 -24.24
N TRP A 26 3.90 5.90 -24.72
CA TRP A 26 2.62 5.32 -25.13
C TRP A 26 1.65 5.24 -23.95
N ARG A 27 2.06 4.67 -22.81
CA ARG A 27 1.22 4.58 -21.59
C ARG A 27 0.72 5.95 -21.14
N ARG A 28 1.60 6.96 -21.12
CA ARG A 28 1.22 8.33 -20.75
C ARG A 28 0.20 8.93 -21.71
N ARG A 29 0.39 8.75 -23.02
CA ARG A 29 -0.55 9.23 -24.06
C ARG A 29 -1.87 8.48 -24.03
N PHE A 30 -1.84 7.17 -23.83
CA PHE A 30 -3.02 6.31 -23.67
C PHE A 30 -3.86 6.77 -22.47
N MET A 31 -3.25 6.92 -21.29
CA MET A 31 -3.95 7.42 -20.11
C MET A 31 -4.53 8.82 -20.33
N LYS A 32 -3.79 9.72 -21.00
CA LYS A 32 -4.29 11.07 -21.33
C LYS A 32 -5.50 11.02 -22.27
N ARG A 33 -5.43 10.21 -23.33
CA ARG A 33 -6.50 10.06 -24.34
C ARG A 33 -7.79 9.54 -23.73
N HIS A 34 -7.68 8.53 -22.87
CA HIS A 34 -8.84 7.89 -22.24
C HIS A 34 -9.20 8.51 -20.88
N LYS A 35 -8.66 9.68 -20.55
CA LYS A 35 -8.92 10.39 -19.28
C LYS A 35 -8.73 9.49 -18.07
N LEU A 36 -7.64 8.72 -18.02
CA LEU A 36 -7.29 7.84 -16.90
C LEU A 36 -6.22 8.49 -16.00
N SER A 37 -6.20 8.09 -14.73
CA SER A 37 -5.24 8.55 -13.73
C SER A 37 -4.81 7.39 -12.83
N ILE A 38 -3.54 7.41 -12.41
CA ILE A 38 -3.05 6.52 -11.36
C ILE A 38 -3.61 7.02 -10.03
N ARG A 39 -4.16 6.10 -9.23
CA ARG A 39 -4.71 6.36 -7.89
C ARG A 39 -4.00 5.46 -6.90
N ALA A 40 -3.73 5.98 -5.72
CA ALA A 40 -3.27 5.19 -4.58
C ALA A 40 -4.37 5.17 -3.52
N HIS A 41 -4.45 4.07 -2.76
CA HIS A 41 -5.25 4.08 -1.54
C HIS A 41 -4.67 5.11 -0.57
N ILE A 42 -5.49 6.05 -0.12
CA ILE A 42 -5.15 6.91 1.01
C ILE A 42 -5.52 6.11 2.25
N ARG A 43 -4.54 5.69 3.05
CA ARG A 43 -4.82 5.12 4.37
C ARG A 43 -5.55 6.20 5.18
N GLN A 44 -6.70 5.86 5.76
CA GLN A 44 -7.13 6.58 6.95
C GLN A 44 -6.05 6.36 8.02
N GLY A 45 -5.49 7.44 8.56
CA GLY A 45 -4.76 7.34 9.81
C GLY A 45 -5.72 6.81 10.87
N GLN A 46 -5.24 5.92 11.75
CA GLN A 46 -6.02 5.59 12.94
C GLN A 46 -6.27 6.89 13.70
N THR A 47 -7.53 7.23 13.95
CA THR A 47 -7.88 8.28 14.90
C THR A 47 -7.30 7.88 16.24
N ILE A 48 -6.37 8.67 16.77
CA ILE A 48 -5.77 8.42 18.07
C ILE A 48 -6.88 8.63 19.12
N PRO A 49 -7.22 7.62 19.93
CA PRO A 49 -8.17 7.78 21.03
C PRO A 49 -7.68 8.85 22.01
N GLU A 50 -8.58 9.62 22.62
CA GLU A 50 -8.21 10.66 23.60
C GLU A 50 -7.37 10.08 24.75
N ASP A 51 -7.67 8.85 25.17
CA ASP A 51 -6.97 8.15 26.25
C ASP A 51 -5.64 7.50 25.85
N ALA A 52 -5.23 7.58 24.58
CA ALA A 52 -4.04 6.88 24.10
C ALA A 52 -2.76 7.33 24.81
N ALA A 53 -2.66 8.62 25.15
CA ALA A 53 -1.52 9.16 25.87
C ALA A 53 -1.43 8.60 27.30
N ALA A 54 -2.58 8.51 27.99
CA ALA A 54 -2.66 7.97 29.33
C ALA A 54 -2.36 6.46 29.35
N ALA A 55 -2.92 5.70 28.41
CA ALA A 55 -2.67 4.27 28.27
C ALA A 55 -1.18 3.99 27.99
N LYS A 56 -0.53 4.77 27.11
CA LYS A 56 0.90 4.67 26.83
C LYS A 56 1.76 4.94 28.07
N ALA A 57 1.41 5.97 28.84
CA ALA A 57 2.14 6.33 30.05
C ALA A 57 2.05 5.23 31.11
N LYS A 58 0.83 4.71 31.34
CA LYS A 58 0.58 3.61 32.29
C LYS A 58 1.36 2.34 31.90
N PHE A 59 1.23 1.90 30.65
CA PHE A 59 1.95 0.71 30.16
C PHE A 59 3.47 0.86 30.28
N SER A 60 4.02 2.03 29.93
CA SER A 60 5.45 2.29 30.02
C SER A 60 5.98 2.24 31.46
N ALA A 61 5.16 2.63 32.44
CA ALA A 61 5.52 2.56 33.85
C ALA A 61 5.55 1.11 34.34
N GLU A 62 4.50 0.34 34.05
CA GLU A 62 4.38 -1.08 34.45
C GLU A 62 5.51 -1.93 33.87
N VAL A 63 5.87 -1.73 32.59
CA VAL A 63 6.98 -2.46 31.96
C VAL A 63 8.32 -2.14 32.61
N ARG A 64 8.57 -0.88 32.99
CA ARG A 64 9.82 -0.49 33.67
C ARG A 64 9.93 -1.10 35.05
N GLU A 65 8.83 -1.12 35.79
CA GLU A 65 8.78 -1.75 37.12
C GLU A 65 9.11 -3.25 37.02
N MET A 66 8.47 -3.96 36.07
CA MET A 66 8.74 -5.37 35.81
C MET A 66 10.21 -5.65 35.46
N ILE A 67 10.81 -4.81 34.61
CA ILE A 67 12.22 -4.94 34.22
C ILE A 67 13.15 -4.85 35.43
N ILE A 68 12.89 -3.90 36.32
CA ILE A 68 13.69 -3.69 37.53
C ILE A 68 13.50 -4.86 38.51
N GLU A 69 12.24 -5.23 38.78
CA GLU A 69 11.89 -6.30 39.72
C GLU A 69 12.51 -7.64 39.32
N HIS A 70 12.49 -7.97 38.03
CA HIS A 70 12.94 -9.25 37.52
C HIS A 70 14.38 -9.22 37.00
N GLY A 71 15.08 -8.08 37.09
CA GLY A 71 16.46 -7.94 36.62
C GLY A 71 16.63 -8.22 35.12
N MET A 72 15.64 -7.89 34.30
CA MET A 72 15.66 -8.18 32.87
C MET A 72 16.73 -7.32 32.17
N THR A 73 17.72 -7.96 31.56
CA THR A 73 18.76 -7.27 30.77
C THR A 73 18.41 -7.17 29.29
N ASN A 74 17.55 -8.06 28.80
CA ASN A 74 17.19 -8.18 27.39
C ASN A 74 15.67 -8.04 27.23
N VAL A 75 15.24 -7.08 26.41
CA VAL A 75 13.84 -6.86 26.06
C VAL A 75 13.72 -6.95 24.54
N PHE A 76 12.95 -7.92 24.06
CA PHE A 76 12.74 -8.14 22.63
C PHE A 76 11.34 -7.69 22.23
N ASN A 77 11.25 -6.97 21.11
CA ASN A 77 9.95 -6.72 20.48
C ASN A 77 9.54 -7.97 19.70
N ALA A 78 8.30 -8.40 19.89
CA ALA A 78 7.68 -9.45 19.10
C ALA A 78 6.27 -9.00 18.72
N ASP A 79 6.00 -8.98 17.42
CA ASP A 79 4.68 -8.66 16.89
C ASP A 79 4.34 -9.59 15.72
N GLN A 80 3.05 -9.82 15.52
CA GLN A 80 2.56 -10.61 14.40
C GLN A 80 2.40 -9.70 13.18
N THR A 81 3.32 -9.81 12.22
CA THR A 81 3.15 -9.21 10.91
C THR A 81 2.41 -10.17 9.99
N ALA A 82 1.31 -9.72 9.39
CA ALA A 82 0.60 -10.50 8.39
C ALA A 82 1.49 -10.72 7.15
N VAL A 83 1.64 -11.97 6.75
CA VAL A 83 2.26 -12.33 5.47
C VAL A 83 1.15 -12.33 4.41
N PHE A 84 1.28 -11.46 3.41
CA PHE A 84 0.32 -11.42 2.31
C PHE A 84 0.63 -12.54 1.31
N PHE A 85 -0.37 -13.38 1.03
CA PHE A 85 -0.28 -14.43 0.00
C PHE A 85 -0.10 -13.84 -1.41
N GLU A 86 -0.72 -12.67 -1.66
CA GLU A 86 -0.56 -11.90 -2.89
C GLU A 86 -0.40 -10.41 -2.57
N TYR A 87 0.54 -9.74 -3.25
CA TYR A 87 0.66 -8.29 -3.20
C TYR A 87 -0.30 -7.65 -4.19
N LEU A 88 -1.45 -7.19 -3.68
CA LEU A 88 -2.31 -6.29 -4.46
C LEU A 88 -1.54 -4.99 -4.78
N PRO A 89 -1.58 -4.49 -6.02
CA PRO A 89 -0.92 -3.24 -6.37
C PRO A 89 -1.44 -2.10 -5.50
N SER A 90 -0.54 -1.39 -4.81
CA SER A 90 -0.88 -0.19 -4.03
C SER A 90 -1.44 0.96 -4.87
N LYS A 91 -1.34 0.83 -6.21
CA LYS A 91 -1.79 1.80 -7.20
C LYS A 91 -2.73 1.14 -8.21
N THR A 92 -3.88 1.75 -8.42
CA THR A 92 -4.86 1.38 -9.44
C THR A 92 -4.92 2.43 -10.55
N VAL A 93 -5.48 2.06 -11.71
CA VAL A 93 -5.78 2.99 -12.81
C VAL A 93 -7.29 3.17 -12.83
N ASN A 94 -7.76 4.41 -12.73
CA ASN A 94 -9.19 4.73 -12.76
C ASN A 94 -9.43 6.00 -13.58
N THR A 95 -10.67 6.23 -13.99
CA THR A 95 -11.12 7.44 -14.67
C THR A 95 -10.74 8.67 -13.84
N LYS A 96 -10.18 9.67 -14.51
CA LYS A 96 -9.79 10.95 -13.94
C LYS A 96 -11.03 11.62 -13.36
N GLY A 97 -10.95 12.03 -12.10
CA GLY A 97 -12.07 12.63 -11.37
C GLY A 97 -13.00 11.63 -10.69
N ALA A 98 -12.74 10.31 -10.79
CA ALA A 98 -13.52 9.32 -10.04
C ALA A 98 -13.46 9.60 -8.52
N ARG A 99 -14.61 9.52 -7.86
CA ARG A 99 -14.77 9.77 -6.41
C ARG A 99 -13.78 8.93 -5.62
N THR A 100 -13.06 9.56 -4.68
CA THR A 100 -12.24 8.83 -3.71
C THR A 100 -13.18 8.09 -2.76
N ILE A 101 -13.07 6.77 -2.72
CA ILE A 101 -13.78 5.93 -1.75
C ILE A 101 -12.80 5.67 -0.61
N TRP A 102 -13.18 6.14 0.58
CA TRP A 102 -12.47 5.80 1.80
C TRP A 102 -12.90 4.38 2.19
N VAL A 103 -11.93 3.48 2.31
CA VAL A 103 -12.18 2.16 2.87
C VAL A 103 -12.38 2.38 4.37
N LYS A 104 -13.55 2.00 4.89
CA LYS A 104 -13.84 1.92 6.32
C LYS A 104 -13.10 0.73 6.94
#